data_AF-A0A2N2Z337-F1
#
_entry.id   AF-A0A2N2Z337-F1
#
_cell.length_a   1.000
_cell.length_b   1.000
_cell.length_c   1.000
_cell.angle_alpha   90.00
_cell.angle_beta   90.00
_cell.angle_gamma   90.00
#
_symmetry.space_group_name_H-M   'P 1'
#
loop_
_entity.id
_entity.type
_entity.pdbx_description
1 polymer ?
#
loop_
_entity_poly.entity_id
_entity_poly.type
_entity_poly.pdbx_seq_one_letter_code
_entity_poly.pdbx_strand_id
1 'polypeptide(L)'
;MSQKRKTKEEIVAEYLTGNYTYRELGLKYDIPFRSICDWVLEYQGRKPTWREKMKRKREKETVMKGPELPNEVKLLQKELKKQQLHNKLLEEIINIANKETGTDWKKKLGTKQ
;
A
#
# COMPACT_ATOMS: atom_id res chain seq x y z
N MET A 1 41.65 -0.98 -9.74
CA MET A 1 41.00 -0.93 -11.06
C MET A 1 40.31 0.42 -11.19
N SER A 2 40.83 1.31 -12.03
CA SER A 2 40.36 2.68 -12.18
C SER A 2 39.02 2.69 -12.92
N GLN A 3 37.90 2.91 -12.22
CA GLN A 3 36.61 3.17 -12.86
C GLN A 3 36.72 4.46 -13.66
N LYS A 4 36.87 4.33 -14.99
CA LYS A 4 36.67 5.45 -15.92
C LYS A 4 35.28 6.01 -15.64
N ARG A 5 35.22 7.26 -15.16
CA ARG A 5 33.98 8.01 -15.03
C ARG A 5 33.47 8.29 -16.45
N LYS A 6 32.74 7.33 -17.02
CA LYS A 6 32.05 7.56 -18.29
C LYS A 6 30.98 8.60 -18.08
N THR A 7 30.84 9.48 -19.06
CA THR A 7 29.90 10.59 -18.98
C THR A 7 28.49 10.02 -19.13
N LYS A 8 27.52 10.62 -18.42
CA LYS A 8 26.09 10.25 -18.49
C LYS A 8 25.58 10.06 -19.94
N GLU A 9 26.09 10.85 -20.88
CA GLU A 9 25.74 10.83 -22.30
C GLU A 9 26.22 9.57 -23.03
N GLU A 10 27.40 9.04 -22.68
CA GLU A 10 27.92 7.81 -23.28
C GLU A 10 27.06 6.60 -22.87
N ILE A 11 26.60 6.58 -21.62
CA ILE A 11 25.73 5.52 -21.09
C ILE A 11 24.37 5.56 -21.78
N VAL A 12 23.82 6.75 -22.00
CA VAL A 12 22.56 6.94 -22.74
C VAL A 12 22.74 6.54 -24.21
N ALA A 13 23.86 6.87 -24.85
CA ALA A 13 24.16 6.46 -26.23
C ALA A 13 24.31 4.93 -26.35
N GLU A 14 25.02 4.27 -25.44
CA GLU A 14 25.14 2.81 -25.38
C GLU A 14 23.76 2.15 -25.23
N TYR A 15 22.87 2.73 -24.40
CA TYR A 15 21.48 2.27 -24.27
C TYR A 15 20.68 2.46 -25.57
N LEU A 16 20.76 3.63 -26.21
CA LEU A 16 20.03 3.93 -27.44
C LEU A 16 20.51 3.11 -28.64
N THR A 17 21.77 2.66 -28.63
CA THR A 17 22.33 1.76 -29.64
C THR A 17 21.74 0.35 -29.53
N GLY A 18 21.00 0.04 -28.45
CA GLY A 18 20.26 -1.21 -28.28
C GLY A 18 21.10 -2.39 -27.81
N ASN A 19 22.35 -2.16 -27.40
CA ASN A 19 23.28 -3.24 -27.04
C ASN A 19 23.11 -3.76 -25.60
N TYR A 20 22.48 -2.99 -24.71
CA TYR A 20 22.41 -3.34 -23.30
C TYR A 20 21.09 -2.91 -22.65
N THR A 21 20.62 -3.73 -21.72
CA THR A 21 19.50 -3.37 -20.84
C THR A 21 19.96 -2.43 -19.72
N TYR A 22 19.01 -1.70 -19.11
CA TYR A 22 19.29 -0.84 -17.94
C TYR A 22 20.00 -1.57 -16.79
N ARG A 23 19.71 -2.86 -16.63
CA ARG A 23 20.26 -3.68 -15.55
C ARG A 23 21.71 -4.08 -15.83
N GLU A 24 22.02 -4.41 -17.09
CA GLU A 24 23.39 -4.72 -17.51
C GLU A 24 24.29 -3.49 -17.49
N LEU A 25 23.77 -2.32 -17.91
CA LEU A 25 24.50 -1.06 -17.79
C LEU A 25 24.73 -0.68 -16.32
N GLY A 26 23.73 -0.93 -15.47
CA GLY A 26 23.87 -0.67 -14.04
C GLY A 26 24.95 -1.54 -13.39
N LEU A 27 25.06 -2.81 -13.76
CA LEU A 27 26.13 -3.70 -13.30
C LEU A 27 27.51 -3.33 -13.87
N LYS A 28 27.56 -2.93 -15.15
CA LYS A 28 28.81 -2.57 -15.84
C LYS A 28 29.43 -1.29 -15.31
N TYR A 29 28.60 -0.31 -14.93
CA TYR A 29 29.03 1.00 -14.48
C TYR A 29 28.87 1.23 -12.97
N ASP A 30 28.34 0.25 -12.24
CA ASP A 30 27.99 0.36 -10.80
C ASP A 30 27.03 1.52 -10.52
N ILE A 31 26.08 1.75 -11.43
CA ILE A 31 25.11 2.84 -11.34
C ILE A 31 23.73 2.22 -11.13
N PRO A 32 22.89 2.76 -10.23
CA PRO A 32 21.52 2.30 -10.09
C PRO A 32 20.76 2.49 -11.42
N PHE A 33 20.09 1.43 -11.88
CA PHE A 33 19.30 1.42 -13.12
C PHE A 33 18.29 2.59 -13.20
N ARG A 34 17.81 3.07 -12.04
CA ARG A 34 16.89 4.21 -11.93
C ARG A 34 17.51 5.49 -12.47
N SER A 35 18.79 5.74 -12.18
CA SER A 35 19.51 6.93 -12.65
C SER A 35 19.72 6.89 -14.16
N ILE A 36 20.01 5.72 -14.71
CA ILE A 36 20.14 5.53 -16.17
C ILE A 36 18.80 5.80 -16.85
N CYS A 37 17.70 5.26 -16.31
CA CYS A 37 16.35 5.53 -16.81
C CYS A 37 16.00 7.02 -16.75
N ASP A 38 16.33 7.71 -15.66
CA ASP A 38 16.12 9.16 -15.54
C ASP A 38 16.93 9.95 -16.57
N TRP A 39 18.18 9.57 -16.86
CA TRP A 39 19.01 10.21 -17.89
C TRP A 39 18.48 9.96 -19.31
N VAL A 40 18.02 8.75 -19.62
CA VAL A 40 17.39 8.43 -20.91
C VAL A 40 16.10 9.23 -21.09
N LEU A 41 15.27 9.33 -20.04
CA LEU A 41 14.03 10.12 -20.07
C LEU A 41 14.30 11.63 -20.22
N GLU A 42 15.38 12.12 -19.61
CA GLU A 42 15.85 13.50 -19.75
C GLU A 42 16.32 13.77 -21.18
N TYR A 43 17.11 12.86 -21.76
CA TYR A 43 17.56 12.94 -23.14
C TYR A 43 16.40 12.88 -24.15
N GLN A 44 15.41 12.02 -23.92
CA GLN A 44 14.21 11.91 -24.77
C GLN A 44 13.21 13.05 -24.59
N GLY A 45 13.46 14.01 -23.69
CA GLY A 45 12.53 15.11 -23.41
C GLY A 45 11.20 14.67 -22.79
N ARG A 46 11.11 13.40 -22.33
CA ARG A 46 9.91 12.81 -21.72
C ARG A 46 9.96 12.85 -20.19
N LYS A 47 10.91 13.58 -19.59
CA LYS A 47 11.01 13.73 -18.14
C LYS A 47 9.75 14.49 -17.68
N PRO A 48 8.81 13.83 -16.99
CA PRO A 48 7.57 14.48 -16.61
C PRO A 48 7.92 15.64 -15.68
N THR A 49 7.42 16.81 -16.03
CA THR A 49 7.68 18.05 -15.31
C THR A 49 7.24 17.87 -13.87
N TRP A 50 7.85 18.58 -12.92
CA TRP A 50 7.39 18.58 -11.53
C TRP A 50 5.88 18.88 -11.43
N ARG A 51 5.37 19.78 -12.28
CA ARG A 51 3.93 20.08 -12.42
C ARG A 51 3.09 18.86 -12.82
N GLU A 52 3.52 18.06 -13.79
CA GLU A 52 2.80 16.86 -14.23
C GLU A 52 2.87 15.73 -13.19
N LYS A 53 4.00 15.58 -12.50
CA LYS A 53 4.12 14.65 -11.37
C LYS A 53 3.13 15.01 -10.27
N MET A 54 3.01 16.30 -9.93
CA MET A 54 2.05 16.78 -8.95
C MET A 54 0.60 16.60 -9.40
N LYS A 55 0.29 16.86 -10.68
CA LYS A 55 -1.04 16.62 -11.25
C LYS A 55 -1.45 15.14 -11.12
N ARG A 56 -0.57 14.20 -11.52
CA ARG A 56 -0.80 12.76 -11.38
C ARG A 56 -0.96 12.30 -9.94
N LYS A 57 -0.22 12.91 -9.00
CA LYS A 57 -0.37 12.61 -7.57
C LYS A 57 -1.73 13.06 -7.06
N ARG A 58 -2.15 14.27 -7.42
CA ARG A 58 -3.46 14.81 -7.06
C ARG A 58 -4.60 13.98 -7.64
N GLU A 59 -4.50 13.58 -8.91
CA GLU A 59 -5.47 12.71 -9.57
C GLU A 59 -5.57 11.34 -8.88
N LYS A 60 -4.43 10.73 -8.51
CA LYS A 60 -4.42 9.48 -7.73
C LYS A 60 -5.04 9.64 -6.35
N GLU A 61 -4.75 10.76 -5.66
CA GLU A 61 -5.35 11.07 -4.37
C GLU A 61 -6.87 11.29 -4.48
N THR A 62 -7.35 11.93 -5.54
CA THR A 62 -8.79 12.11 -5.79
C THR A 62 -9.51 10.81 -6.15
N VAL A 63 -8.83 9.88 -6.85
CA VAL A 63 -9.41 8.57 -7.19
C VAL A 63 -9.38 7.62 -5.98
N MET A 64 -8.38 7.72 -5.09
CA MET A 64 -8.31 6.92 -3.87
C MET A 64 -9.20 7.43 -2.74
N LYS A 65 -9.43 8.74 -2.65
CA LYS A 65 -10.52 9.29 -1.83
C LYS A 65 -11.85 9.10 -2.60
N GLY A 66 -12.32 7.86 -2.65
CA GLY A 66 -13.74 7.58 -2.86
C GLY A 66 -14.58 8.41 -1.87
N PRO A 67 -15.89 8.58 -2.11
CA PRO A 67 -16.74 9.54 -1.40
C PRO A 67 -16.43 9.44 0.09
N GLU A 68 -15.82 10.49 0.66
CA GLU A 68 -15.34 10.45 2.03
C GLU A 68 -16.54 10.18 2.91
N LEU A 69 -16.70 8.93 3.36
CA LEU A 69 -17.82 8.58 4.24
C LEU A 69 -17.79 9.58 5.39
N PRO A 70 -18.93 10.23 5.70
CA PRO A 70 -19.00 11.25 6.74
C PRO A 70 -18.32 10.73 8.00
N ASN A 71 -17.57 11.58 8.68
CA ASN A 71 -16.78 11.19 9.85
C ASN A 71 -17.63 10.45 10.90
N GLU A 72 -18.89 10.87 11.02
CA GLU A 72 -19.93 10.23 11.85
C GLU A 72 -20.19 8.78 11.46
N VAL A 73 -20.33 8.46 10.17
CA VAL A 73 -20.57 7.09 9.71
C VAL A 73 -19.40 6.17 10.06
N LYS A 74 -18.16 6.66 9.97
CA LYS A 74 -16.97 5.88 10.37
C LYS A 74 -16.92 5.63 11.87
N LEU A 75 -17.32 6.61 12.69
CA LEU A 75 -17.40 6.45 14.15
C LEU A 75 -18.48 5.43 14.51
N LEU A 76 -19.67 5.55 13.91
CA LEU A 76 -20.78 4.62 14.10
C LEU A 76 -20.40 3.19 13.68
N GLN A 77 -19.70 3.01 12.56
CA GLN A 77 -19.19 1.70 12.14
C GLN A 77 -18.23 1.08 13.15
N LYS A 78 -17.34 1.88 13.76
CA LYS A 78 -16.42 1.41 14.80
C LYS A 78 -17.16 1.00 16.06
N GLU A 79 -18.14 1.80 16.47
CA GLU A 79 -18.94 1.54 17.66
C GLU A 79 -19.79 0.28 17.49
N LEU A 80 -20.44 0.13 16.34
CA LEU A 80 -21.19 -1.07 15.98
C LEU A 80 -20.29 -2.31 16.02
N LYS A 81 -19.08 -2.23 15.44
CA LYS A 81 -18.12 -3.34 15.45
C LYS A 81 -17.70 -3.70 16.88
N LYS A 82 -17.51 -2.72 17.75
CA LYS A 82 -17.18 -2.94 19.18
C LYS A 82 -18.33 -3.67 19.90
N GLN A 83 -19.57 -3.23 19.68
CA GLN A 83 -20.76 -3.85 20.26
C GLN A 83 -20.96 -5.29 19.76
N GLN A 84 -20.79 -5.54 18.46
CA GLN A 84 -20.86 -6.89 17.89
C GLN A 84 -19.81 -7.83 18.49
N LEU A 85 -18.58 -7.34 18.68
CA LEU A 85 -17.53 -8.13 19.30
C LEU A 85 -17.83 -8.45 20.76
N HIS A 86 -18.36 -7.48 21.51
CA HIS A 86 -18.78 -7.68 22.89
C HIS A 86 -19.88 -8.73 23.01
N ASN A 87 -20.92 -8.64 22.17
CA ASN A 87 -22.00 -9.62 22.15
C ASN A 87 -21.48 -11.02 21.81
N LYS A 88 -20.61 -11.14 20.79
CA LYS A 88 -20.01 -12.42 20.43
C LYS A 88 -19.17 -13.01 21.56
N LEU A 89 -18.41 -12.18 22.28
CA LEU A 89 -17.66 -12.62 23.44
C LEU A 89 -18.58 -13.14 24.55
N LEU A 90 -19.67 -12.43 24.86
CA LEU A 90 -20.65 -12.87 25.84
C LEU A 90 -21.28 -14.21 25.46
N GLU A 91 -21.64 -14.39 24.18
CA GLU A 91 -22.15 -15.67 23.66
C GLU A 91 -21.14 -16.81 23.84
N GLU A 92 -19.86 -16.57 23.55
CA GLU A 92 -18.82 -17.60 23.74
C GLU A 92 -18.59 -17.92 25.22
N ILE A 93 -18.62 -16.93 26.09
CA ILE A 93 -18.54 -17.16 27.55
C ILE A 93 -19.71 -18.02 28.01
N ILE A 94 -20.94 -17.73 27.55
CA ILE A 94 -22.13 -18.54 27.86
C ILE A 94 -21.94 -19.97 27.34
N ASN A 95 -21.41 -20.15 26.13
CA ASN A 95 -21.15 -21.47 25.55
C ASN A 95 -20.12 -22.26 26.36
N ILE A 96 -19.02 -21.63 26.80
CA ILE A 96 -18.00 -22.26 27.64
C ILE A 96 -18.61 -22.65 28.98
N ALA A 97 -19.33 -21.73 29.63
CA ALA A 97 -19.99 -22.00 30.91
C ALA A 97 -20.98 -23.17 30.82
N ASN A 98 -21.78 -23.25 29.74
CA ASN A 98 -22.69 -24.37 29.49
C ASN A 98 -21.94 -25.70 29.34
N LYS A 99 -20.79 -25.71 28.66
CA LYS A 99 -19.95 -26.91 28.49
C LYS A 99 -19.36 -27.38 29.81
N GLU A 100 -18.87 -26.46 30.64
CA GLU A 100 -18.21 -26.79 31.91
C GLU A 100 -19.20 -27.20 33.01
N THR A 101 -20.36 -26.55 33.09
CA THR A 101 -21.36 -26.80 34.16
C THR A 101 -22.41 -27.84 33.80
N GLY A 102 -22.44 -28.32 32.54
CA GLY A 102 -23.48 -29.21 32.03
C GLY A 102 -24.90 -28.64 32.15
N THR A 103 -25.03 -27.34 32.45
CA THR A 103 -26.28 -26.65 32.75
C THR A 103 -26.51 -25.58 31.70
N ASP A 104 -27.70 -25.57 31.12
CA ASP A 104 -28.11 -24.62 30.07
C ASP A 104 -28.36 -23.22 30.68
N TRP A 105 -27.30 -22.46 30.91
CA TRP A 105 -27.31 -21.13 31.53
C TRP A 105 -28.12 -20.12 30.72
N LYS A 106 -28.26 -20.37 29.41
CA LYS A 106 -29.11 -19.60 28.49
C LYS A 106 -30.60 -19.65 28.87
N LYS A 107 -31.09 -20.79 29.37
CA LYS A 107 -32.48 -20.95 29.81
C LYS A 107 -32.74 -20.38 31.20
N LYS A 108 -31.73 -20.39 32.09
CA LYS A 108 -31.85 -19.91 33.48
C LYS A 108 -31.91 -18.39 33.59
N LEU A 109 -31.23 -17.65 32.69
CA LEU A 109 -31.21 -16.18 32.70
C LEU A 109 -32.56 -15.56 32.33
N GLY A 110 -33.40 -16.25 31.55
CA GLY A 110 -34.74 -15.80 31.18
C GLY A 110 -35.83 -16.10 32.22
N THR A 111 -35.51 -16.76 33.35
CA THR A 111 -36.52 -17.23 34.33
C THR A 111 -36.53 -16.44 35.65
N LYS A 112 -36.22 -15.14 35.62
CA LYS A 112 -36.45 -14.26 36.78
C LYS A 112 -37.32 -13.06 36.41
N GLN A 113 -38.56 -13.16 36.90
CA GLN A 113 -39.62 -12.15 37.05
C GLN A 113 -40.24 -11.56 35.78
#